data_AF-A0A1I4BA38-F1
#
_entry.id   AF-A0A1I4BA38-F1
#
_cell.length_a   1.000
_cell.length_b   1.000
_cell.length_c   1.000
_cell.angle_alpha   90.00
_cell.angle_beta   90.00
_cell.angle_gamma   90.00
#
_symmetry.space_group_name_H-M   'P 1'
#
loop_
_entity.id
_entity.type
_entity.pdbx_description
1 polymer ?
#
loop_
_entity_poly.entity_id
_entity_poly.type
_entity_poly.pdbx_seq_one_letter_code
_entity_poly.pdbx_strand_id
1 'polypeptide(L)' 'MDKRDKEVLNMQLTLIPILAKAWKKSYSELSDIFHKYDIPSYIDVCYESYNSMGNQGIINDLEDFISIQGGRIDKA' A
#
# COMPACT_ATOMS: atom_id res chain seq x y z
N MET A 1 8.99 -16.37 12.09
CA MET A 1 8.77 -15.04 11.51
C MET A 1 10.03 -14.24 11.76
N ASP A 2 10.72 -13.91 10.68
CA ASP A 2 11.97 -13.15 10.73
C ASP A 2 11.71 -11.73 11.25
N LYS A 3 12.76 -11.03 11.69
CA LYS A 3 12.66 -9.63 12.15
C LYS A 3 12.11 -8.74 11.03
N ARG A 4 12.59 -8.92 9.79
CA ARG A 4 12.14 -8.15 8.62
C ARG A 4 10.66 -8.40 8.32
N ASP A 5 10.20 -9.65 8.37
CA ASP A 5 8.79 -10.00 8.18
C ASP A 5 7.87 -9.26 9.18
N LYS A 6 8.29 -9.15 10.45
CA LYS A 6 7.55 -8.39 11.48
C LYS A 6 7.48 -6.91 11.14
N GLU A 7 8.58 -6.34 10.66
CA GLU A 7 8.66 -4.92 10.35
C GLU A 7 7.83 -4.57 9.11
N VAL A 8 7.85 -5.42 8.08
CA VAL A 8 7.00 -5.30 6.89
C VAL A 8 5.52 -5.40 7.28
N LEU A 9 5.15 -6.37 8.11
CA LEU A 9 3.78 -6.51 8.59
C LEU A 9 3.33 -5.26 9.37
N ASN A 10 4.19 -4.71 10.24
CA ASN A 10 3.90 -3.47 10.97
C ASN A 10 3.71 -2.27 10.03
N MET A 11 4.51 -2.18 8.95
CA MET A 11 4.34 -1.16 7.93
C MET A 11 3.01 -1.31 7.20
N GLN A 12 2.66 -2.52 6.77
CA GLN A 12 1.36 -2.80 6.13
C GLN A 12 0.19 -2.40 7.04
N LEU A 13 0.23 -2.78 8.31
CA LEU A 13 -0.79 -2.39 9.31
C LEU A 13 -0.88 -0.87 9.49
N THR A 14 0.25 -0.16 9.40
CA THR A 14 0.29 1.30 9.49
C THR A 14 -0.27 1.97 8.23
N LEU A 15 0.01 1.41 7.05
CA LEU A 15 -0.41 1.96 5.77
C LEU A 15 -1.90 1.76 5.48
N ILE A 16 -2.52 0.66 5.95
CA ILE A 16 -3.95 0.37 5.74
C ILE A 16 -4.88 1.55 6.07
N PRO A 17 -4.86 2.15 7.28
CA PRO A 17 -5.74 3.27 7.60
C PRO A 17 -5.39 4.55 6.82
N ILE A 18 -4.11 4.74 6.48
CA ILE A 18 -3.63 5.88 5.68
C ILE A 18 -4.20 5.80 4.26
N LEU A 19 -4.11 4.64 3.63
CA LEU A 19 -4.59 4.38 2.27
C LEU A 19 -6.11 4.39 2.21
N ALA A 20 -6.80 3.79 3.18
CA ALA A 20 -8.26 3.86 3.28
C ALA A 20 -8.75 5.31 3.27
N LYS A 21 -8.09 6.18 4.04
CA LYS A 21 -8.41 7.61 4.10
C LYS A 21 -8.05 8.35 2.80
N ALA A 22 -6.85 8.11 2.27
CA ALA A 22 -6.35 8.79 1.07
C ALA A 22 -7.18 8.45 -0.18
N TRP A 23 -7.60 7.19 -0.30
CA TRP A 23 -8.36 6.68 -1.44
C TRP A 23 -9.87 6.75 -1.22
N LYS A 24 -10.31 7.17 -0.03
CA LYS A 24 -11.73 7.22 0.38
C LYS A 24 -12.42 5.87 0.17
N LYS A 25 -11.73 4.79 0.59
CA LYS A 25 -12.19 3.41 0.46
C LYS A 25 -12.53 2.81 1.80
N SER A 26 -13.58 2.00 1.84
CA SER A 26 -13.82 1.08 2.96
C SER A 26 -12.69 0.05 3.04
N TYR A 27 -12.52 -0.59 4.20
CA TYR A 27 -11.53 -1.65 4.34
C TYR A 27 -11.82 -2.86 3.43
N SER A 28 -13.09 -3.11 3.09
CA SER A 28 -13.45 -4.15 2.12
C SER A 28 -12.94 -3.80 0.72
N GLU A 29 -13.25 -2.60 0.22
CA GLU A 29 -12.74 -2.15 -1.09
C GLU A 29 -11.22 -2.08 -1.12
N LEU A 30 -10.59 -1.64 -0.02
CA LEU A 30 -9.13 -1.61 0.09
C LEU A 30 -8.55 -3.03 0.03
N SER A 31 -9.16 -4.00 0.71
CA SER A 31 -8.75 -5.40 0.64
C SER A 31 -8.89 -5.96 -0.77
N ASP A 32 -9.96 -5.62 -1.50
CA ASP A 32 -10.15 -6.03 -2.89
C ASP A 32 -9.05 -5.45 -3.80
N ILE A 33 -8.69 -4.18 -3.61
CA ILE A 33 -7.57 -3.53 -4.31
C ILE A 33 -6.24 -4.22 -3.99
N PHE A 34 -5.98 -4.48 -2.70
CA PHE A 34 -4.73 -5.09 -2.25
C PHE A 34 -4.53 -6.47 -2.83
N HIS A 35 -5.58 -7.29 -2.86
CA HIS A 35 -5.53 -8.61 -3.50
C HIS A 35 -5.41 -8.52 -5.02
N LYS A 36 -6.15 -7.61 -5.66
CA LYS A 36 -6.17 -7.50 -7.13
C LYS A 36 -4.80 -7.12 -7.71
N TYR A 37 -4.06 -6.24 -7.05
CA TYR A 37 -2.78 -5.71 -7.55
C TYR A 37 -1.56 -6.22 -6.78
N ASP A 38 -1.74 -7.20 -5.88
CA ASP A 38 -0.66 -7.77 -5.05
C ASP A 38 0.15 -6.72 -4.26
N ILE A 39 -0.57 -5.75 -3.69
CA ILE A 39 0.01 -4.63 -2.93
C ILE A 39 0.86 -5.10 -1.73
N PRO A 40 0.46 -6.12 -0.94
CA PRO A 40 1.28 -6.59 0.17
C PRO A 40 2.69 -7.03 -0.27
N SER A 41 2.80 -7.74 -1.39
CA SER A 41 4.08 -8.17 -1.96
C SER A 41 4.89 -7.00 -2.48
N TYR A 42 4.24 -6.00 -3.08
CA TYR A 42 4.93 -4.79 -3.53
C TYR A 42 5.47 -3.95 -2.34
N ILE A 43 4.70 -3.83 -1.25
CA ILE A 43 5.17 -3.20 0.00
C ILE A 43 6.38 -3.95 0.56
N ASP A 44 6.39 -5.28 0.48
CA ASP A 44 7.54 -6.08 0.92
C ASP A 44 8.80 -5.74 0.12
N VAL A 45 8.68 -5.68 -1.22
CA VAL A 45 9.79 -5.30 -2.11
C VAL A 45 10.30 -3.88 -1.84
N CYS A 46 9.39 -2.92 -1.60
CA CYS A 46 9.72 -1.51 -1.40
C CYS A 46 10.01 -1.12 0.06
N TYR A 47 9.99 -2.08 1.00
CA TYR A 47 10.09 -1.84 2.45
C TYR A 47 11.22 -0.89 2.86
N GLU A 48 12.44 -1.13 2.37
CA GLU A 48 13.62 -0.31 2.70
C GLU A 48 13.46 1.13 2.23
N SER A 49 12.90 1.34 1.03
CA SER A 49 12.64 2.69 0.51
C SER A 49 11.53 3.38 1.30
N TYR A 50 10.46 2.66 1.63
CA TYR A 50 9.31 3.20 2.37
C TYR A 50 9.67 3.63 3.80
N ASN A 51 10.65 2.99 4.45
CA ASN A 51 11.16 3.42 5.77
C ASN A 51 11.73 4.84 5.79
N SER A 52 12.13 5.37 4.63
CA SER A 52 12.66 6.74 4.49
C SER A 52 11.69 7.70 3.79
N MET A 53 10.54 7.19 3.33
CA MET A 53 9.57 7.93 2.53
C MET A 53 8.42 8.44 3.40
N GLY A 54 7.98 9.68 3.15
CA GLY A 54 6.77 10.19 3.78
C GLY A 54 5.51 9.50 3.24
N ASN A 55 4.44 9.45 4.04
CA ASN A 55 3.17 8.80 3.68
C ASN A 55 2.64 9.17 2.28
N GLN A 56 2.74 10.46 1.89
CA GLN A 56 2.29 10.89 0.56
C GLN A 56 3.12 10.30 -0.58
N GLY A 57 4.42 10.12 -0.38
CA GLY A 57 5.28 9.45 -1.35
C GLY A 57 4.86 8.00 -1.53
N ILE A 58 4.60 7.29 -0.43
CA ILE A 58 4.15 5.88 -0.46
C ILE A 58 2.80 5.78 -1.17
N ILE A 59 1.86 6.68 -0.87
CA ILE A 59 0.55 6.72 -1.54
C ILE A 59 0.72 6.89 -3.06
N ASN A 60 1.56 7.84 -3.49
CA ASN A 60 1.79 8.10 -4.91
C ASN A 60 2.44 6.90 -5.60
N ASP A 61 3.45 6.28 -4.98
CA ASP A 61 4.14 5.11 -5.52
C ASP A 61 3.18 3.91 -5.69
N LEU A 62 2.31 3.67 -4.71
CA LEU A 62 1.27 2.64 -4.81
C LEU A 62 0.24 2.95 -5.90
N GLU A 63 -0.14 4.21 -6.07
CA GLU A 63 -1.03 4.63 -7.16
C GLU A 63 -0.38 4.43 -8.54
N ASP A 64 0.89 4.77 -8.67
CA ASP A 64 1.68 4.57 -9.90
C ASP A 64 1.82 3.07 -10.21
N PHE A 65 2.11 2.25 -9.20
CA PHE A 65 2.18 0.80 -9.34
C PHE A 65 0.86 0.19 -9.81
N ILE A 66 -0.27 0.64 -9.26
CA ILE A 66 -1.61 0.22 -9.70
C ILE A 66 -1.88 0.69 -11.14
N SER A 67 -1.47 1.92 -11.49
CA SER A 67 -1.65 2.52 -12.81
C SER A 67 -0.91 1.75 -13.91
N ILE A 68 0.34 1.34 -13.65
CA ILE A 68 1.15 0.54 -14.59
C ILE A 68 0.50 -0.83 -14.88
N GLN A 69 -0.30 -1.36 -13.95
CA GLN A 69 -1.09 -2.58 -14.13
C GLN A 69 -2.45 -2.34 -14.82
N GLY A 70 -2.73 -1.12 -15.28
CA GLY A 70 -4.00 -0.73 -15.90
C GLY A 70 -5.12 -0.45 -14.89
N GLY A 71 -4.79 -0.33 -13.60
CA GLY A 71 -5.72 0.07 -12.56
C GLY A 71 -5.85 1.59 -12.41
N ARG A 72 -6.87 2.02 -11.68
CA ARG A 72 -7.03 3.43 -11.28
C ARG A 72 -7.67 3.50 -9.90
N ILE A 73 -7.18 4.41 -9.07
CA ILE A 73 -7.81 4.74 -7.80
C ILE A 73 -8.68 5.98 -8.01
N ASP A 74 -9.99 5.78 -8.01
CA ASP A 74 -10.95 6.89 -8.05
C ASP A 74 -11.07 7.50 -6.66
N LYS A 75 -10.48 8.69 -6.51
CA LYS A 75 -10.62 9.51 -5.31
C LYS A 75 -11.98 10.21 -5.41
N ALA A 76 -12.94 9.75 -4.63
CA ALA A 76 -14.27 10.37 -4.51
C ALA A 76 -14.18 11.83 -4.05
#